data_AF-A0A970LGJ2-F1
#
_entry.id   AF-A0A970LGJ2-F1
#
_cell.length_a   1.000
_cell.length_b   1.000
_cell.length_c   1.000
_cell.angle_alpha   90.00
_cell.angle_beta   90.00
_cell.angle_gamma   90.00
#
_symmetry.space_group_name_H-M   'P 1'
#
loop_
_entity.id
_entity.type
_entity.pdbx_description
1 polymer ?
#
loop_
_entity_poly.entity_id
_entity_poly.type
_entity_poly.pdbx_seq_one_letter_code
_entity_poly.pdbx_strand_id
1 'polypeptide(L)'
;MFGIDYDAAEWNARIRERMVPDLVITTGFVLLLLAALNAWTQQATLKRLSKKLAYDEALYRNVFSQAPIGIAIVNDKNFVFQSDSPSMSMNPMFEQILGRKADQLVSIPWPEISHPDDLSADLALFDQFRNGAIDGYSLEKRFLR
;
A
#
# COMPACT_ATOMS: atom_id res chain seq x y z
N MET A 1 -53.34 55.82 -32.61
CA MET A 1 -52.09 56.26 -31.96
C MET A 1 -52.18 55.85 -30.51
N PHE A 2 -51.66 54.67 -30.16
CA PHE A 2 -51.48 54.24 -28.76
C PHE A 2 -50.05 53.74 -28.63
N GLY A 3 -49.11 54.69 -28.63
CA GLY A 3 -47.74 54.44 -28.24
C GLY A 3 -47.69 54.43 -26.73
N ILE A 4 -47.72 53.24 -26.16
CA ILE A 4 -47.42 53.05 -24.73
C ILE A 4 -45.91 53.25 -24.62
N ASP A 5 -45.47 54.44 -24.20
CA ASP A 5 -44.08 54.67 -23.80
C ASP A 5 -43.82 53.79 -22.58
N TYR A 6 -43.24 52.62 -22.82
CA TYR A 6 -42.81 51.72 -21.77
C TYR A 6 -41.48 52.26 -21.23
N ASP A 7 -41.47 52.69 -19.97
CA ASP A 7 -40.23 53.10 -19.31
C ASP A 7 -39.25 51.91 -19.30
N ALA A 8 -38.10 52.10 -19.93
CA ALA A 8 -37.06 51.09 -20.06
C ALA A 8 -36.61 50.58 -18.68
N ALA A 9 -36.71 51.41 -17.64
CA ALA A 9 -36.39 51.01 -16.27
C ALA A 9 -37.36 49.95 -15.72
N GLU A 10 -38.67 50.11 -15.93
CA GLU A 10 -39.70 49.14 -15.50
C GLU A 10 -39.67 47.86 -16.33
N TRP A 11 -39.36 47.96 -17.62
CA TRP A 11 -39.17 46.82 -18.50
C TRP A 11 -38.00 45.94 -18.04
N ASN A 12 -36.86 46.57 -17.72
CA ASN A 12 -35.66 45.89 -17.23
C ASN A 12 -35.85 45.29 -15.83
N ALA A 13 -36.60 45.95 -14.94
CA ALA A 13 -36.92 45.41 -13.61
C ALA A 13 -37.71 44.10 -13.69
N ARG A 14 -38.76 44.06 -14.52
CA ARG A 14 -39.59 42.86 -14.72
C ARG A 14 -38.85 41.69 -15.36
N ILE A 15 -37.98 41.97 -16.35
CA ILE A 15 -37.15 40.94 -16.99
C ILE A 15 -36.17 40.33 -15.99
N ARG A 16 -35.55 41.16 -15.15
CA ARG A 16 -34.60 40.71 -14.11
C ARG A 16 -35.28 39.86 -13.05
N GLU A 17 -36.47 40.21 -12.57
CA GLU A 17 -37.22 39.40 -11.60
C GLU A 17 -37.56 37.99 -12.11
N ARG A 18 -37.82 37.85 -13.42
CA ARG A 18 -38.12 36.55 -14.03
C ARG A 18 -36.88 35.73 -14.36
N MET A 19 -35.75 36.35 -14.70
CA MET A 19 -34.53 35.62 -15.08
C MET A 19 -33.68 35.15 -13.89
N VAL A 20 -33.74 35.83 -12.74
CA VAL A 20 -32.92 35.50 -11.56
C VAL A 20 -33.19 34.07 -11.03
N PRO A 21 -34.45 33.61 -10.87
CA PRO A 21 -34.73 32.25 -10.39
C PRO A 21 -34.17 31.17 -11.32
N ASP A 22 -34.32 31.33 -12.64
CA ASP A 22 -33.86 30.35 -13.63
C ASP A 22 -32.33 30.25 -13.67
N LEU A 23 -31.63 31.38 -13.51
CA LEU A 23 -30.17 31.39 -13.41
C LEU A 23 -29.69 30.68 -12.13
N VAL A 24 -30.38 30.85 -11.01
CA VAL A 24 -30.04 30.17 -9.74
C VAL A 24 -30.27 28.65 -9.86
N ILE A 25 -31.36 28.23 -10.51
CA ILE A 25 -31.66 26.80 -10.72
C ILE A 25 -30.61 26.16 -11.64
N THR A 26 -30.29 26.80 -12.75
CA THR A 26 -29.30 26.28 -13.72
C THR A 26 -27.91 26.21 -13.12
N THR A 27 -27.47 27.25 -12.40
CA THR A 27 -26.17 27.24 -11.69
C THR A 27 -26.11 26.16 -10.61
N GLY A 28 -27.18 25.98 -9.82
CA GLY A 28 -27.28 24.90 -8.85
C GLY A 28 -27.21 23.50 -9.49
N PHE A 29 -27.90 23.31 -10.62
CA PHE A 29 -27.86 22.04 -11.37
C PHE A 29 -26.46 21.75 -11.92
N VAL A 30 -25.79 22.78 -12.46
CA VAL A 30 -24.40 22.67 -12.94
C VAL A 30 -23.45 22.31 -11.80
N LEU A 31 -23.58 22.95 -10.63
CA LEU A 31 -22.76 22.62 -9.46
C LEU A 31 -23.00 21.18 -8.97
N LEU A 32 -24.25 20.72 -8.94
CA LEU A 32 -24.59 19.33 -8.59
C LEU A 32 -24.02 18.33 -9.60
N LEU A 33 -24.10 18.62 -10.90
CA LEU A 33 -23.52 17.76 -11.94
C LEU A 33 -22.00 17.67 -11.81
N LEU A 34 -21.32 18.79 -11.59
CA LEU A 34 -19.87 18.81 -11.37
C LEU A 34 -19.49 18.03 -10.11
N ALA A 35 -20.23 18.21 -9.01
CA ALA A 35 -20.02 17.45 -7.78
C ALA A 35 -20.22 15.94 -7.98
N ALA A 36 -21.26 15.53 -8.72
CA ALA A 36 -21.52 14.12 -9.03
C ALA A 36 -20.42 13.53 -9.92
N LEU A 37 -19.96 14.25 -10.93
CA LEU A 37 -18.86 13.83 -11.80
C LEU A 37 -17.57 13.63 -10.99
N ASN A 38 -17.25 14.59 -10.10
CA ASN A 38 -16.12 14.50 -9.18
C ASN A 38 -16.27 13.31 -8.23
N ALA A 39 -17.46 13.06 -7.67
CA ALA A 39 -17.69 11.91 -6.78
C ALA A 39 -17.51 10.58 -7.52
N TRP A 40 -18.00 10.48 -8.77
CA TRP A 40 -17.82 9.30 -9.61
C TRP A 40 -16.36 9.01 -9.94
N THR A 41 -15.57 10.03 -10.28
CA THR A 41 -14.13 9.84 -10.56
C THR A 41 -13.36 9.42 -9.32
N GLN A 42 -13.67 10.00 -8.15
CA GLN A 42 -13.09 9.59 -6.88
C GLN A 42 -13.39 8.13 -6.55
N GLN A 43 -14.65 7.71 -6.67
CA GLN A 43 -15.04 6.32 -6.43
C GLN A 43 -14.40 5.34 -7.42
N ALA A 44 -14.31 5.70 -8.70
CA ALA A 44 -13.66 4.87 -9.72
C ALA A 44 -12.16 4.72 -9.45
N THR A 45 -11.49 5.80 -9.06
CA THR A 45 -10.05 5.81 -8.73
C THR A 45 -9.78 4.97 -7.49
N LEU A 46 -10.57 5.12 -6.43
CA LEU A 46 -10.44 4.34 -5.21
C LEU A 46 -10.61 2.84 -5.48
N LYS A 47 -11.61 2.45 -6.26
CA LYS A 47 -11.83 1.04 -6.66
C LYS A 47 -10.69 0.49 -7.51
N ARG A 48 -10.07 1.31 -8.37
CA ARG A 48 -8.91 0.89 -9.17
C ARG A 48 -7.67 0.69 -8.30
N LEU A 49 -7.41 1.61 -7.38
CA LEU A 49 -6.31 1.52 -6.43
C LEU A 49 -6.47 0.31 -5.51
N SER A 50 -7.66 0.06 -4.97
CA SER A 50 -7.91 -1.10 -4.12
C SER A 50 -7.75 -2.42 -4.87
N LYS A 51 -8.25 -2.52 -6.11
CA LYS A 51 -8.05 -3.70 -6.96
C LYS A 51 -6.58 -3.91 -7.30
N LYS A 52 -5.86 -2.84 -7.64
CA LYS A 52 -4.43 -2.90 -7.94
C LYS A 52 -3.65 -3.37 -6.71
N LEU A 53 -3.93 -2.79 -5.54
CA LEU A 53 -3.31 -3.20 -4.28
C LEU A 53 -3.58 -4.67 -3.97
N ALA A 54 -4.83 -5.13 -4.08
CA ALA A 54 -5.19 -6.52 -3.83
C ALA A 54 -4.51 -7.48 -4.81
N TYR A 55 -4.37 -7.09 -6.08
CA TYR A 55 -3.65 -7.87 -7.08
C TYR A 55 -2.15 -7.94 -6.77
N ASP A 56 -1.53 -6.80 -6.47
CA ASP A 56 -0.10 -6.71 -6.15
C ASP A 56 0.21 -7.50 -4.85
N GLU A 57 -0.67 -7.45 -3.85
CA GLU A 57 -0.56 -8.24 -2.61
C GLU A 57 -0.69 -9.75 -2.88
N ALA A 58 -1.67 -10.16 -3.70
CA ALA A 58 -1.83 -11.57 -4.05
C ALA A 58 -0.64 -12.10 -4.87
N LEU A 59 -0.12 -11.28 -5.79
CA LEU A 59 1.08 -11.61 -6.55
C LEU A 59 2.29 -11.74 -5.63
N TYR A 60 2.51 -10.76 -4.74
CA TYR A 60 3.56 -10.82 -3.72
C TYR A 60 3.46 -12.08 -2.88
N ARG A 61 2.28 -12.37 -2.32
CA ARG A 61 2.03 -13.56 -1.49
C ARG A 61 2.32 -14.86 -2.25
N ASN A 62 1.91 -14.95 -3.51
CA ASN A 62 2.17 -16.13 -4.33
C ASN A 62 3.65 -16.29 -4.65
N VAL A 63 4.32 -15.23 -5.10
CA VAL A 63 5.76 -15.28 -5.42
C VAL A 63 6.57 -15.61 -4.16
N PHE A 64 6.27 -14.96 -3.04
CA PHE A 64 6.95 -15.20 -1.77
C PHE A 64 6.77 -16.64 -1.28
N SER A 65 5.53 -17.15 -1.28
CA SER A 65 5.22 -18.50 -0.76
C SER A 65 5.66 -19.65 -1.66
N GLN A 66 5.70 -19.45 -2.97
CA GLN A 66 6.07 -20.48 -3.95
C GLN A 66 7.51 -20.36 -4.45
N ALA A 67 8.27 -19.37 -3.97
CA ALA A 67 9.67 -19.21 -4.35
C ALA A 67 10.48 -20.48 -3.98
N PRO A 68 11.32 -21.01 -4.90
CA PRO A 68 12.17 -22.16 -4.62
C PRO A 68 13.41 -21.80 -3.78
N ILE A 69 13.45 -20.60 -3.19
CA ILE A 69 14.51 -20.08 -2.33
C ILE A 69 13.93 -19.79 -0.95
N GLY A 70 14.70 -20.03 0.11
CA GLY A 70 14.29 -19.66 1.47
C GLY A 70 14.43 -18.16 1.69
N ILE A 71 13.35 -17.49 2.07
CA ILE A 71 13.32 -16.06 2.37
C ILE A 71 12.86 -15.89 3.82
N ALA A 72 13.62 -15.12 4.60
CA ALA A 72 13.27 -14.73 5.96
C ALA A 72 13.62 -13.26 6.20
N ILE A 73 12.74 -12.56 6.91
CA ILE A 73 12.92 -11.17 7.35
C ILE A 73 13.35 -11.19 8.81
N VAL A 74 14.49 -10.56 9.09
CA VAL A 74 15.04 -10.45 10.44
C VAL A 74 15.05 -8.98 10.88
N ASN A 75 14.83 -8.78 12.17
CA ASN A 75 15.07 -7.50 12.83
C ASN A 75 16.21 -7.69 13.84
N ASP A 76 17.35 -7.07 13.53
CA ASP A 76 18.63 -7.34 14.19
C ASP A 76 18.96 -8.85 14.15
N LYS A 77 18.89 -9.54 15.29
CA LYS A 77 19.18 -10.98 15.40
C LYS A 77 17.95 -11.88 15.40
N ASN A 78 16.75 -11.32 15.54
CA ASN A 78 15.52 -12.08 15.69
C ASN A 78 14.75 -12.16 14.38
N PHE A 79 14.05 -13.27 14.14
CA PHE A 79 13.09 -13.34 13.04
C PHE A 79 11.89 -12.45 13.36
N VAL A 80 11.42 -11.70 12.36
CA VAL A 80 10.19 -10.94 12.51
C VAL A 80 9.03 -11.92 12.52
N PHE A 81 8.09 -11.76 13.45
CA PHE A 81 6.81 -12.47 13.42
C PHE A 81 5.68 -11.48 13.58
N GLN A 82 4.77 -11.48 12.62
CA GLN A 82 3.53 -10.74 12.71
C GLN A 82 2.42 -11.76 12.91
N SER A 83 1.77 -11.72 14.07
CA SER A 83 0.62 -12.59 14.39
C SER A 83 -0.49 -12.51 13.34
N ASP A 84 -0.61 -11.36 12.70
CA ASP A 84 -1.69 -11.06 11.75
C ASP A 84 -1.34 -11.53 10.32
N SER A 85 -0.05 -11.75 10.03
CA SER A 85 0.41 -12.33 8.75
C SER A 85 1.73 -13.08 8.90
N PRO A 86 1.74 -14.25 9.56
CA PRO A 86 2.98 -15.02 9.81
C PRO A 86 3.66 -15.49 8.52
N SER A 87 2.90 -15.54 7.42
CA SER A 87 3.38 -15.89 6.08
C SER A 87 4.12 -14.77 5.35
N MET A 88 4.22 -13.57 5.92
CA MET A 88 4.92 -12.44 5.30
C MET A 88 6.37 -12.29 5.75
N SER A 89 6.77 -12.86 6.89
CA SER A 89 8.14 -12.73 7.39
C SER A 89 9.04 -13.88 6.99
N MET A 90 8.48 -15.06 6.72
CA MET A 90 9.24 -16.25 6.36
C MET A 90 8.45 -17.09 5.39
N ASN A 91 9.09 -17.55 4.32
CA ASN A 91 8.40 -18.37 3.33
C ASN A 91 8.46 -19.87 3.66
N PRO A 92 7.53 -20.68 3.11
CA PRO A 92 7.50 -22.13 3.36
C PRO A 92 8.79 -22.86 2.96
N MET A 93 9.52 -22.36 1.96
CA MET A 93 10.79 -22.96 1.55
C MET A 93 11.87 -22.80 2.64
N PHE A 94 11.92 -21.65 3.33
CA PHE A 94 12.85 -21.46 4.45
C PHE A 94 12.56 -22.41 5.61
N GLU A 95 11.27 -22.63 5.94
CA GLU A 95 10.86 -23.65 6.91
C GLU A 95 11.34 -25.06 6.50
N GLN A 96 11.24 -25.41 5.21
CA GLN A 96 11.69 -26.70 4.68
C GLN A 96 13.21 -26.86 4.76
N ILE A 97 13.98 -25.80 4.46
CA ILE A 97 15.45 -25.81 4.52
C ILE A 97 15.94 -26.08 5.95
N LEU A 98 15.32 -25.42 6.94
CA LEU A 98 15.64 -25.56 8.35
C LEU A 98 14.98 -26.77 9.02
N GLY A 99 13.92 -27.32 8.44
CA GLY A 99 13.13 -28.40 9.07
C GLY A 99 12.32 -27.94 10.28
N ARG A 100 12.12 -26.63 10.46
CA ARG A 100 11.40 -26.01 11.59
C ARG A 100 10.30 -25.10 11.08
N LYS A 101 9.20 -25.02 11.82
CA LYS A 101 8.08 -24.14 11.48
C LYS A 101 8.38 -22.70 11.91
N ALA A 102 7.78 -21.73 11.22
CA ALA A 102 8.03 -20.31 11.47
C ALA A 102 7.69 -19.91 12.92
N ASP A 103 6.64 -20.49 13.51
CA ASP A 103 6.23 -20.29 14.91
C ASP A 103 7.31 -20.72 15.93
N GLN A 104 8.07 -21.77 15.63
CA GLN A 104 9.19 -22.23 16.43
C GLN A 104 10.41 -21.32 16.29
N LEU A 105 10.59 -20.71 15.13
CA LEU A 105 11.74 -19.86 14.81
C LEU A 105 11.59 -18.43 15.35
N VAL A 106 10.37 -17.96 15.63
CA VAL A 106 10.11 -16.60 16.17
C VAL A 106 10.94 -16.29 17.41
N SER A 107 11.07 -17.28 18.30
CA SER A 107 11.72 -17.13 19.60
C SER A 107 13.20 -17.47 19.56
N ILE A 108 13.74 -17.85 18.40
CA ILE A 108 15.12 -18.31 18.25
C ILE A 108 15.86 -17.32 17.34
N PRO A 109 16.86 -16.60 17.84
CA PRO A 109 17.64 -15.69 17.02
C PRO A 109 18.47 -16.48 16.00
N TRP A 110 18.68 -15.91 14.81
CA TRP A 110 19.40 -16.60 13.72
C TRP A 110 20.83 -17.08 14.07
N PRO A 111 21.58 -16.45 15.00
CA PRO A 111 22.89 -16.96 15.44
C PRO A 111 22.82 -18.36 16.07
N GLU A 112 21.73 -18.70 16.78
CA GLU A 112 21.58 -19.98 17.48
C GLU A 112 21.31 -21.15 16.55
N ILE A 113 20.81 -20.88 15.34
CA ILE A 113 20.61 -21.89 14.28
C ILE A 113 21.78 -21.96 13.30
N SER A 114 22.81 -21.13 13.48
CA SER A 114 23.98 -21.11 12.60
C SER A 114 25.07 -22.04 13.16
N HIS A 115 25.80 -22.75 12.29
CA HIS A 115 26.87 -23.64 12.75
C HIS A 115 28.00 -22.84 13.45
N PRO A 116 28.55 -23.30 14.58
CA PRO A 116 29.54 -22.56 15.37
C PRO A 116 30.78 -22.09 14.58
N ASP A 117 31.28 -22.92 13.67
CA ASP A 117 32.42 -22.58 12.80
C ASP A 117 32.13 -21.39 11.87
N ASP A 118 30.88 -21.26 11.42
CA ASP A 118 30.48 -20.26 10.42
C ASP A 118 29.97 -18.97 11.12
N LEU A 119 29.60 -19.06 12.40
CA LEU A 119 28.95 -17.99 13.16
C LEU A 119 29.83 -16.74 13.30
N SER A 120 31.13 -16.92 13.54
CA SER A 120 32.05 -15.79 13.73
C SER A 120 32.17 -14.93 12.47
N ALA A 121 32.25 -15.55 11.30
CA ALA A 121 32.31 -14.88 10.01
C ALA A 121 30.99 -14.17 9.69
N ASP A 122 29.85 -14.81 9.96
CA ASP A 122 28.52 -14.23 9.75
C ASP A 122 28.30 -12.98 10.63
N LEU A 123 28.63 -13.06 11.92
CA LEU A 123 28.51 -11.91 12.83
C LEU A 123 29.39 -10.73 12.42
N ALA A 124 30.61 -10.98 11.93
CA ALA A 124 31.50 -9.91 11.47
C ALA A 124 30.98 -9.19 10.23
N LEU A 125 30.36 -9.92 9.29
CA LEU A 125 29.70 -9.34 8.11
C LEU A 125 28.40 -8.62 8.51
N PHE A 126 27.62 -9.22 9.40
CA PHE A 126 26.39 -8.65 9.92
C PHE A 126 26.64 -7.33 10.66
N ASP A 127 27.67 -7.24 11.50
CA ASP A 127 28.00 -6.00 12.22
C ASP A 127 28.45 -4.89 11.25
N GLN A 128 29.17 -5.22 10.18
CA GLN A 128 29.52 -4.26 9.13
C GLN A 128 28.28 -3.77 8.39
N PHE A 129 27.37 -4.67 8.04
CA PHE A 129 26.11 -4.34 7.38
C PHE A 129 25.23 -3.45 8.29
N ARG A 130 25.04 -3.85 9.54
CA ARG A 130 24.24 -3.10 10.52
C ARG A 130 24.78 -1.69 10.77
N ASN A 131 26.10 -1.53 10.80
CA ASN A 131 26.73 -0.22 11.01
C ASN A 131 26.81 0.63 9.72
N GLY A 132 26.27 0.15 8.59
CA GLY A 132 26.27 0.85 7.31
C GLY A 132 27.62 0.89 6.61
N ALA A 133 28.57 0.03 7.00
CA ALA A 133 29.86 -0.08 6.34
C ALA A 133 29.77 -0.82 4.99
N ILE A 134 28.75 -1.67 4.83
CA ILE A 134 28.42 -2.39 3.59
C ILE A 134 26.89 -2.38 3.38
N ASP A 135 26.46 -2.40 2.11
CA ASP A 135 25.02 -2.39 1.75
C ASP A 135 24.34 -3.77 1.84
N GLY A 136 25.13 -4.84 1.98
CA GLY A 136 24.65 -6.22 2.07
C GLY A 136 25.81 -7.21 2.01
N TYR A 137 25.52 -8.48 2.32
CA TYR A 137 26.53 -9.55 2.26
C TYR A 137 25.93 -10.89 1.83
N SER A 138 26.80 -11.77 1.34
CA SER A 138 26.48 -13.16 1.00
C SER A 138 27.51 -14.07 1.65
N LEU A 139 27.03 -15.17 2.21
CA LEU A 139 27.86 -16.14 2.93
C LEU A 139 27.32 -17.54 2.67
N GLU A 140 28.21 -18.45 2.30
CA GLU A 140 27.91 -19.88 2.35
C GLU A 140 28.08 -20.35 3.80
N LYS A 141 27.01 -20.85 4.42
CA LYS A 141 27.02 -21.31 5.80
C LYS A 141 26.15 -22.53 6.01
N ARG A 142 26.42 -23.27 7.07
CA ARG A 142 25.64 -24.43 7.50
C ARG A 142 24.63 -24.02 8.58
N PHE A 143 23.41 -24.53 8.46
CA PHE A 143 22.36 -24.37 9.46
C PHE A 143 22.20 -25.63 10.31
N LEU A 144 21.89 -25.43 11.59
CA LEU A 144 21.46 -26.47 12.51
C LEU A 144 19.96 -26.73 12.30
N ARG A 145 19.63 -27.96 11.92
CA ARG A 145 18.23 -28.43 11.77
C ARG A 145 17.69 -28.89 13.11
#